data_AF-A0A3M2CT69-F1
#
_entry.id   AF-A0A3M2CT69-F1
#
_cell.length_a   1.000
_cell.length_b   1.000
_cell.length_c   1.000
_cell.angle_alpha   90.00
_cell.angle_beta   90.00
_cell.angle_gamma   90.00
#
_symmetry.space_group_name_H-M   'P 1'
#
loop_
_entity.id
_entity.type
_entity.pdbx_description
1 polymer ?
#
loop_
_entity_poly.entity_id
_entity_poly.type
_entity_poly.pdbx_seq_one_letter_code
_entity_poly.pdbx_strand_id
1 'polypeptide(L)'
;MKKFLITFLGLFLIIGISANASFAQTRERKHPGLATNVAIVAGSTAVGALIGGKNGAIAGAGAGLLYASSRKGTKRRAYNSNYRRIAKIAGGTLVGAGVGGALGGKKGMLIGSLIGAGATYLYTKNGYKYYRARNGKIYAVPNW
;
A
#
# COMPACT_ATOMS: atom_id res chain seq x y z
N MET A 1 28.92 12.58 3.38
CA MET A 1 27.75 12.77 2.49
C MET A 1 26.68 11.69 2.66
N LYS A 2 27.01 10.38 2.63
CA LYS A 2 26.01 9.29 2.75
C LYS A 2 25.11 9.36 4.00
N LYS A 3 25.67 9.77 5.15
CA LYS A 3 24.91 9.91 6.41
C LYS A 3 23.84 11.00 6.36
N PHE A 4 24.12 12.11 5.68
CA PHE A 4 23.17 13.21 5.45
C PHE A 4 22.05 12.81 4.48
N LEU A 5 22.38 12.00 3.47
CA LEU A 5 21.38 11.49 2.53
C LEU A 5 20.38 10.56 3.24
N ILE A 6 20.86 9.71 4.15
CA ILE A 6 20.03 8.78 4.92
C ILE A 6 19.08 9.52 5.87
N THR A 7 19.57 10.54 6.57
CA THR A 7 18.72 11.36 7.45
C THR A 7 17.70 12.18 6.66
N PHE A 8 18.10 12.78 5.54
CA PHE A 8 17.18 13.53 4.68
C PHE A 8 16.05 12.64 4.13
N LEU A 9 16.38 11.42 3.71
CA LEU A 9 15.42 10.47 3.18
C LEU A 9 14.50 9.91 4.27
N GLY A 10 15.02 9.70 5.48
CA GLY A 10 14.21 9.36 6.65
C GLY A 10 13.20 10.45 7.00
N LEU A 11 13.61 11.72 6.93
CA LEU A 11 12.75 12.88 7.17
C LEU A 11 11.66 13.01 6.09
N PHE A 12 12.01 12.79 4.83
CA PHE A 12 11.07 12.80 3.72
C PHE A 12 10.02 11.68 3.82
N LEU A 13 10.43 10.50 4.32
CA LEU A 13 9.53 9.38 4.58
C LEU A 13 8.52 9.69 5.69
N ILE A 14 8.95 10.38 6.75
CA ILE A 14 8.08 10.83 7.85
C ILE A 14 7.07 11.88 7.37
N ILE A 15 7.49 12.79 6.49
CA ILE A 15 6.60 13.80 5.87
C ILE A 15 5.61 13.14 4.89
N GLY A 16 6.05 12.14 4.11
CA GLY A 16 5.18 11.41 3.19
C GLY A 16 4.07 10.62 3.90
N ILE A 17 4.32 10.14 5.12
CA ILE A 17 3.31 9.46 5.94
C ILE A 17 2.27 10.46 6.45
N SER A 18 2.66 11.70 6.77
CA SER A 18 1.80 12.75 7.31
C SER A 18 0.98 13.52 6.26
N ALA A 19 1.33 13.43 4.97
CA ALA A 19 0.60 14.12 3.88
C ALA A 19 -0.74 13.45 3.46
N ASN A 20 -1.11 12.29 4.01
CA ASN A 20 -2.32 11.55 3.60
C ASN A 20 -3.65 12.10 4.16
N ALA A 21 -3.64 13.28 4.80
CA ALA A 21 -4.83 13.80 5.47
C ALA A 21 -5.82 14.55 4.55
N SER A 22 -5.45 15.01 3.34
CA SER A 22 -6.15 16.19 2.78
C SER A 22 -6.77 16.10 1.38
N PHE A 23 -6.83 14.95 0.70
CA PHE A 23 -7.47 14.88 -0.63
C PHE A 23 -8.74 14.02 -0.63
N ALA A 24 -9.80 14.55 -0.01
CA ALA A 24 -11.15 14.03 -0.18
C ALA A 24 -11.81 14.68 -1.42
N GLN A 25 -11.52 14.14 -2.61
CA GLN A 25 -12.21 14.54 -3.83
C GLN A 25 -13.60 13.91 -3.89
N THR A 26 -14.63 14.73 -3.69
CA THR A 26 -16.05 14.36 -3.79
C THR A 26 -16.43 14.16 -5.26
N ARG A 27 -16.40 12.91 -5.76
CA ARG A 27 -17.01 12.53 -7.04
C ARG A 27 -17.89 11.30 -6.89
N GLU A 28 -19.00 11.32 -7.63
CA GLU A 28 -20.06 10.31 -7.67
C GLU A 28 -19.56 8.86 -7.71
N ARG A 29 -20.26 8.00 -6.97
CA ARG A 29 -19.87 6.63 -6.67
C ARG A 29 -20.24 5.67 -7.82
N LYS A 30 -19.51 5.71 -8.94
CA LYS A 30 -19.37 4.50 -9.78
C LYS A 30 -18.41 3.54 -9.08
N HIS A 31 -18.87 2.32 -8.79
CA HIS A 31 -18.04 1.29 -8.19
C HIS A 31 -16.90 0.94 -9.16
N PRO A 32 -15.65 1.30 -8.84
CA PRO A 32 -14.55 1.08 -9.76
C PRO A 32 -14.25 -0.42 -9.80
N GLY A 33 -14.44 -1.02 -10.98
CA GLY A 33 -14.18 -2.44 -11.22
C GLY A 33 -12.70 -2.78 -11.27
N LEU A 34 -12.40 -4.03 -11.66
CA LEU A 34 -11.04 -4.55 -11.82
C LEU A 34 -10.16 -3.62 -12.68
N ALA A 35 -10.72 -3.08 -13.77
CA ALA A 35 -10.03 -2.15 -14.67
C ALA A 35 -9.49 -0.91 -13.97
N THR A 36 -10.21 -0.35 -13.00
CA THR A 36 -9.71 0.81 -12.23
C THR A 36 -8.57 0.42 -11.31
N ASN A 37 -8.62 -0.76 -10.69
CA ASN A 37 -7.51 -1.24 -9.85
C ASN A 37 -6.26 -1.50 -10.71
N VAL A 38 -6.42 -2.12 -11.87
CA VAL A 38 -5.35 -2.32 -12.84
C VAL A 38 -4.80 -0.99 -13.31
N ALA A 39 -5.64 -0.01 -13.65
CA ALA A 39 -5.21 1.32 -14.07
C ALA A 39 -4.45 2.07 -12.96
N ILE A 40 -4.88 1.94 -11.70
CA ILE A 40 -4.15 2.49 -10.55
C ILE A 40 -2.76 1.87 -10.45
N VAL A 41 -2.67 0.53 -10.44
CA VAL A 41 -1.38 -0.16 -10.31
C VAL A 41 -0.48 0.12 -11.52
N ALA A 42 -1.01 0.04 -12.73
CA ALA A 42 -0.25 0.32 -13.95
C ALA A 42 0.20 1.78 -14.01
N GLY A 43 -0.69 2.73 -13.70
CA GLY A 43 -0.36 4.15 -13.64
C GLY A 43 0.70 4.47 -12.59
N SER A 44 0.56 3.94 -11.37
CA SER A 44 1.56 4.14 -10.32
C SER A 44 2.89 3.45 -10.63
N THR A 45 2.87 2.29 -11.30
CA THR A 45 4.07 1.62 -11.80
C THR A 45 4.77 2.47 -12.85
N ALA A 46 4.03 3.00 -13.83
CA ALA A 46 4.57 3.85 -14.89
C ALA A 46 5.17 5.14 -14.33
N VAL A 47 4.44 5.84 -13.44
CA VAL A 47 4.96 7.04 -12.75
C VAL A 47 6.18 6.70 -11.91
N GLY A 48 6.15 5.59 -11.18
CA GLY A 48 7.29 5.09 -10.43
C GLY A 48 8.50 4.79 -11.32
N ALA A 49 8.27 4.19 -12.49
CA ALA A 49 9.32 3.90 -13.47
C ALA A 49 9.96 5.17 -14.02
N LEU A 50 9.14 6.18 -14.31
CA LEU A 50 9.61 7.48 -14.78
C LEU A 50 10.49 8.20 -13.75
N ILE A 51 10.12 8.14 -12.47
CA ILE A 51 10.85 8.85 -11.40
C ILE A 51 12.09 8.09 -10.93
N GLY A 52 11.99 6.77 -10.77
CA GLY A 52 13.01 5.96 -10.08
C GLY A 52 13.49 4.73 -10.85
N GLY A 53 13.23 4.67 -12.16
CA GLY A 53 13.58 3.53 -13.01
C GLY A 53 12.96 2.23 -12.51
N LYS A 54 13.69 1.11 -12.63
CA LYS A 54 13.23 -0.21 -12.17
C LYS A 54 12.77 -0.23 -10.71
N ASN A 55 13.52 0.41 -9.82
CA ASN A 55 13.23 0.41 -8.38
C ASN A 55 12.00 1.28 -8.06
N GLY A 56 11.88 2.42 -8.74
CA GLY A 56 10.69 3.26 -8.65
C GLY A 56 9.45 2.59 -9.22
N ALA A 57 9.58 1.82 -10.30
CA ALA A 57 8.48 1.02 -10.87
C ALA A 57 7.96 -0.02 -9.86
N ILE A 58 8.88 -0.74 -9.21
CA ILE A 58 8.56 -1.73 -8.18
C ILE A 58 7.86 -1.07 -6.98
N ALA A 59 8.38 0.09 -6.52
CA ALA A 59 7.75 0.84 -5.45
C ALA A 59 6.37 1.38 -5.83
N GLY A 60 6.23 1.93 -7.03
CA GLY A 60 5.00 2.45 -7.59
C GLY A 60 3.93 1.37 -7.75
N ALA A 61 4.30 0.20 -8.24
CA ALA A 61 3.42 -0.97 -8.32
C ALA A 61 2.92 -1.38 -6.92
N GLY A 62 3.83 -1.45 -5.94
CA GLY A 62 3.50 -1.76 -4.56
C GLY A 62 2.51 -0.76 -3.95
N ALA A 63 2.75 0.55 -4.13
CA ALA A 63 1.90 1.60 -3.60
C ALA A 63 0.50 1.60 -4.24
N GLY A 64 0.44 1.42 -5.57
CA GLY A 64 -0.82 1.27 -6.29
C GLY A 64 -1.61 0.05 -5.85
N LEU A 65 -0.93 -1.08 -5.63
CA LEU A 65 -1.55 -2.32 -5.14
C LEU A 65 -2.09 -2.16 -3.70
N LEU A 66 -1.34 -1.49 -2.82
CA LEU A 66 -1.78 -1.17 -1.46
C LEU A 66 -3.05 -0.29 -1.46
N TYR A 67 -3.08 0.72 -2.33
CA TYR A 67 -4.23 1.61 -2.46
C TYR A 67 -5.44 0.88 -3.04
N ALA A 68 -5.26 0.15 -4.15
CA ALA A 68 -6.32 -0.62 -4.81
C ALA A 68 -6.92 -1.69 -3.87
N SER A 69 -6.06 -2.42 -3.14
CA SER A 69 -6.51 -3.43 -2.17
C SER A 69 -7.18 -2.81 -0.93
N SER A 70 -6.84 -1.58 -0.53
CA SER A 70 -7.40 -0.93 0.65
C SER A 70 -8.68 -0.13 0.39
N ARG A 71 -8.99 0.21 -0.87
CA ARG A 71 -10.13 1.06 -1.25
C ARG A 71 -11.49 0.49 -0.84
N LYS A 72 -12.39 1.36 -0.38
CA LYS A 72 -13.74 1.04 0.17
C LYS A 72 -14.67 0.28 -0.81
N GLY A 73 -14.38 0.27 -2.11
CA GLY A 73 -15.18 -0.36 -3.18
C GLY A 73 -15.04 -1.88 -3.33
N THR A 74 -13.97 -2.48 -2.81
CA THR A 74 -13.75 -3.95 -2.84
C THR A 74 -14.51 -4.69 -1.73
N LYS A 75 -15.29 -3.97 -0.91
CA LYS A 75 -16.06 -4.51 0.23
C LYS A 75 -17.32 -5.30 -0.17
N ARG A 76 -17.77 -5.22 -1.43
CA ARG A 76 -18.99 -5.90 -1.88
C ARG A 76 -18.67 -7.30 -2.42
N ARG A 77 -18.82 -8.29 -1.54
CA ARG A 77 -19.24 -9.69 -1.81
C ARG A 77 -18.30 -10.72 -2.47
N ALA A 78 -17.15 -10.41 -3.07
CA ALA A 78 -16.43 -11.45 -3.83
C ALA A 78 -14.93 -11.64 -3.56
N TYR A 79 -14.29 -10.79 -2.74
CA TYR A 79 -12.85 -10.92 -2.47
C TYR A 79 -12.63 -11.48 -1.08
N ASN A 80 -12.31 -12.77 -1.00
CA ASN A 80 -11.99 -13.46 0.26
C ASN A 80 -10.96 -12.63 1.04
N SER A 81 -11.19 -12.46 2.35
CA SER A 81 -10.34 -11.67 3.25
C SER A 81 -8.85 -12.01 3.13
N ASN A 82 -8.54 -13.26 2.77
CA ASN A 82 -7.20 -13.75 2.50
C ASN A 82 -6.54 -13.08 1.27
N TYR A 83 -7.24 -12.95 0.14
CA TYR A 83 -6.66 -12.28 -1.04
C TYR A 83 -6.34 -10.81 -0.78
N ARG A 84 -7.18 -10.12 0.01
CA ARG A 84 -6.92 -8.73 0.39
C ARG A 84 -5.69 -8.62 1.29
N ARG A 85 -5.52 -9.57 2.22
CA ARG A 85 -4.33 -9.66 3.08
C ARG A 85 -3.08 -9.95 2.25
N ILE A 86 -3.14 -10.90 1.33
CA ILE A 86 -2.04 -11.23 0.42
C ILE A 86 -1.70 -10.04 -0.47
N ALA A 87 -2.68 -9.35 -1.07
CA ALA A 87 -2.44 -8.17 -1.89
C ALA A 87 -1.80 -7.03 -1.09
N LYS A 88 -2.18 -6.86 0.18
CA LYS A 88 -1.54 -5.88 1.07
C LYS A 88 -0.10 -6.26 1.40
N ILE A 89 0.14 -7.53 1.71
CA ILE A 89 1.49 -8.04 2.00
C ILE A 89 2.37 -7.87 0.76
N ALA A 90 1.92 -8.35 -0.40
CA ALA A 90 2.60 -8.19 -1.68
C ALA A 90 2.85 -6.71 -2.00
N GLY A 91 1.87 -5.84 -1.76
CA GLY A 91 2.03 -4.40 -1.96
C GLY A 91 3.11 -3.80 -1.07
N GLY A 92 3.10 -4.14 0.22
CA GLY A 92 4.13 -3.74 1.18
C GLY A 92 5.51 -4.26 0.81
N THR A 93 5.60 -5.54 0.42
CA THR A 93 6.84 -6.17 -0.06
C THR A 93 7.41 -5.43 -1.27
N LEU A 94 6.57 -5.07 -2.25
CA LEU A 94 6.98 -4.35 -3.44
C LEU A 94 7.42 -2.91 -3.12
N VAL A 95 6.67 -2.17 -2.29
CA VAL A 95 7.12 -0.84 -1.83
C VAL A 95 8.48 -0.94 -1.14
N GLY A 96 8.61 -1.87 -0.20
CA GLY A 96 9.85 -2.11 0.53
C GLY A 96 11.00 -2.53 -0.38
N ALA A 97 10.76 -3.42 -1.34
CA ALA A 97 11.76 -3.85 -2.33
C ALA A 97 12.21 -2.70 -3.23
N GLY A 98 11.27 -1.89 -3.74
CA GLY A 98 11.59 -0.77 -4.60
C GLY A 98 12.38 0.31 -3.87
N VAL A 99 11.93 0.72 -2.69
CA VAL A 99 12.64 1.72 -1.86
C VAL A 99 13.98 1.18 -1.38
N GLY A 100 14.00 -0.03 -0.83
CA GLY A 100 15.22 -0.67 -0.36
C GLY A 100 16.22 -0.93 -1.49
N GLY A 101 15.74 -1.29 -2.68
CA GLY A 101 16.56 -1.47 -3.88
C GLY A 101 17.21 -0.17 -4.36
N ALA A 102 16.48 0.94 -4.28
CA ALA A 102 17.01 2.26 -4.60
C ALA A 102 18.10 2.71 -3.61
N LEU A 103 17.97 2.38 -2.33
CA LEU A 103 18.89 2.86 -1.27
C LEU A 103 20.07 1.93 -1.00
N GLY A 104 19.88 0.62 -1.13
CA GLY A 104 20.86 -0.39 -0.71
C GLY A 104 21.12 -1.48 -1.76
N GLY A 105 20.72 -1.26 -3.01
CA GLY A 105 20.88 -2.23 -4.09
C GLY A 105 20.19 -3.57 -3.78
N LYS A 106 20.79 -4.69 -4.20
CA LYS A 106 20.17 -6.03 -4.02
C LYS A 106 19.91 -6.37 -2.54
N LYS A 107 20.82 -5.99 -1.64
CA LYS A 107 20.66 -6.24 -0.19
C LYS A 107 19.56 -5.37 0.41
N GLY A 108 19.53 -4.10 0.04
CA GLY A 108 18.46 -3.19 0.46
C GLY A 108 17.09 -3.62 -0.08
N MET A 109 17.02 -4.15 -1.30
CA MET A 109 15.80 -4.71 -1.87
C MET A 109 15.26 -5.89 -1.03
N LEU A 110 16.14 -6.80 -0.60
CA LEU A 110 15.76 -7.93 0.25
C LEU A 110 15.32 -7.48 1.65
N ILE A 111 16.09 -6.60 2.29
CA ILE A 111 15.77 -6.10 3.65
C ILE A 111 14.47 -5.29 3.61
N GLY A 112 14.35 -4.40 2.63
CA GLY A 112 13.17 -3.57 2.44
C GLY A 112 11.93 -4.42 2.15
N SER A 113 12.04 -5.47 1.34
CA SER A 113 10.91 -6.35 1.03
C SER A 113 10.41 -7.10 2.28
N LEU A 114 11.33 -7.58 3.12
CA LEU A 114 11.01 -8.23 4.40
C LEU A 114 10.35 -7.25 5.38
N ILE A 115 10.88 -6.04 5.52
CA ILE A 115 10.29 -5.00 6.38
C ILE A 115 8.90 -4.61 5.87
N GLY A 116 8.74 -4.43 4.56
CA GLY A 116 7.48 -4.11 3.92
C GLY A 116 6.42 -5.19 4.12
N ALA A 117 6.80 -6.47 3.96
CA ALA A 117 5.94 -7.62 4.23
C ALA A 117 5.55 -7.71 5.71
N GLY A 118 6.52 -7.56 6.62
CA GLY A 118 6.32 -7.63 8.06
C GLY A 118 5.39 -6.52 8.57
N ALA A 119 5.63 -5.28 8.16
CA ALA A 119 4.81 -4.13 8.55
C ALA A 119 3.36 -4.27 8.07
N THR A 120 3.15 -4.71 6.83
CA THR A 120 1.79 -4.92 6.29
C THR A 120 1.10 -6.16 6.86
N TYR A 121 1.86 -7.20 7.20
CA TYR A 121 1.35 -8.36 7.94
C TYR A 121 0.85 -7.95 9.33
N LEU A 122 1.65 -7.19 10.09
CA LEU A 122 1.28 -6.67 11.41
C LEU A 122 0.07 -5.73 11.34
N TYR A 123 0.06 -4.80 10.36
CA TYR A 123 -1.08 -3.91 10.13
C TYR A 123 -2.38 -4.67 9.82
N THR A 124 -2.27 -5.82 9.15
CA THR A 124 -3.44 -6.66 8.86
C THR A 124 -3.82 -7.58 10.01
N LYS A 125 -2.86 -7.98 10.86
CA LYS A 125 -3.10 -8.82 12.05
C LYS A 125 -3.85 -8.01 13.12
N ASN A 126 -3.41 -6.79 13.42
CA ASN A 126 -3.99 -5.94 14.48
C ASN A 126 -5.21 -5.10 14.02
N GLY A 127 -5.80 -5.38 12.86
CA GLY A 127 -6.94 -4.63 12.35
C GLY A 127 -8.28 -5.10 12.94
N TYR A 128 -9.15 -4.17 13.34
CA TYR A 128 -10.53 -4.48 13.73
C TYR A 128 -11.34 -5.04 12.53
N LYS A 129 -12.04 -6.17 12.73
CA LYS A 129 -13.06 -6.66 11.81
C LYS A 129 -14.33 -5.85 12.04
N TYR A 130 -14.76 -5.12 11.01
CA TYR A 130 -16.02 -4.38 11.05
C TYR A 130 -17.15 -5.28 10.51
N TYR A 131 -17.99 -5.79 11.40
CA TYR A 131 -19.20 -6.51 11.04
C TYR A 131 -20.34 -5.51 10.88
N ARG A 132 -21.00 -5.51 9.71
CA ARG A 132 -22.27 -4.81 9.54
C ARG A 132 -23.37 -5.80 9.88
N ALA A 133 -23.96 -5.66 11.05
CA ALA A 133 -25.10 -6.48 11.42
C ALA A 133 -26.31 -6.12 10.54
N ARG A 134 -27.25 -7.07 10.43
CA ARG A 134 -28.45 -6.94 9.57
C ARG A 134 -29.35 -5.74 9.96
N ASN A 135 -29.16 -5.21 11.17
CA ASN A 135 -29.80 -4.01 11.73
C ASN A 135 -29.09 -2.67 11.38
N GLY A 136 -28.09 -2.68 10.50
CA GLY A 136 -27.39 -1.48 10.04
C GLY A 136 -26.25 -0.99 10.95
N LYS A 137 -26.09 -1.54 12.15
CA LYS A 137 -25.01 -1.18 13.09
C LYS A 137 -23.68 -1.80 12.65
N ILE A 138 -22.60 -1.02 12.81
CA ILE A 138 -21.22 -1.43 12.49
C ILE A 138 -20.53 -1.76 13.81
N TYR A 139 -20.15 -3.02 14.00
CA TYR A 139 -19.43 -3.48 15.18
C TYR A 139 -17.96 -3.68 14.84
N ALA A 140 -17.06 -3.02 15.59
CA ALA A 140 -15.63 -3.24 15.49
C ALA A 140 -15.24 -4.35 16.48
N VAL A 141 -14.89 -5.52 15.96
CA VAL A 141 -14.38 -6.62 16.79
C VAL A 141 -12.86 -6.68 16.59
N PRO A 142 -12.04 -6.57 17.65
CA PRO A 142 -10.60 -6.77 17.53
C PRO A 142 -10.32 -8.18 17.03
N ASN A 143 -9.36 -8.30 16.11
CA ASN A 143 -9.01 -9.56 15.48
C ASN A 143 -7.85 -10.19 16.27
N TRP A 144 -8.19 -10.79 17.41
CA TRP A 144 -7.29 -11.64 18.21
C TRP A 144 -7.57 -13.11 17.89
#